data_AF-A0A060C729-F1
#
_entry.id   AF-A0A060C729-F1
#
_cell.length_a   1.000
_cell.length_b   1.000
_cell.length_c   1.000
_cell.angle_alpha   90.00
_cell.angle_beta   90.00
_cell.angle_gamma   90.00
#
_symmetry.space_group_name_H-M   'P 1'
#
loop_
_entity.id
_entity.type
_entity.pdbx_description
1 polymer ?
#
loop_
_entity_poly.entity_id
_entity_poly.type
_entity_poly.pdbx_seq_one_letter_code
_entity_poly.pdbx_strand_id
1 'polypeptide(L)' 'MVDRVEQIDSDLSCIGIKNVTANEPHFLGHFPGNPVMPGVLIIEGMAQTAGVVCV' A
#
# COMPACT_ATOMS: atom_id res chain seq x y z
N MET A 1 0.79 6.18 1.79
CA MET A 1 0.23 5.11 0.93
C MET A 1 -0.75 4.30 1.73
N VAL A 2 -0.33 3.73 2.85
CA VAL A 2 -1.23 3.04 3.79
C VAL A 2 -2.27 4.03 4.33
N ASP A 3 -3.55 3.66 4.30
CA ASP A 3 -4.65 4.51 4.77
C ASP A 3 -4.96 4.25 6.26
N ARG A 4 -4.82 3.00 6.70
CA ARG A 4 -5.09 2.59 8.07
C ARG A 4 -4.20 1.42 8.49
N VAL A 5 -3.81 1.41 9.76
CA VAL A 5 -3.24 0.22 10.41
C VAL A 5 -4.36 -0.51 11.14
N GLU A 6 -4.54 -1.78 10.84
CA GLU A 6 -5.58 -2.61 11.42
C GLU A 6 -5.10 -3.32 12.68
N GLN A 7 -3.85 -3.80 12.68
CA GLN A 7 -3.26 -4.53 13.80
C GLN A 7 -1.74 -4.28 13.87
N ILE A 8 -1.21 -4.23 15.09
CA ILE A 8 0.22 -4.23 15.39
C ILE A 8 0.45 -5.25 16.51
N ASP A 9 1.44 -6.13 16.34
CA ASP A 9 1.91 -7.05 17.37
C ASP A 9 3.36 -6.72 17.72
N SER A 10 3.53 -5.71 18.58
CA SER A 10 4.82 -5.10 18.94
C SER A 10 5.74 -5.00 17.72
N ASP A 11 6.94 -5.60 17.79
CA ASP A 11 7.95 -5.56 16.74
C ASP A 11 7.87 -6.77 15.79
N LEU A 12 6.90 -7.66 16.01
CA LEU A 12 6.79 -8.94 15.31
C LEU A 12 6.03 -8.83 13.99
N SER A 13 4.89 -8.13 13.99
CA SER A 13 4.05 -7.99 12.79
C SER A 13 3.14 -6.77 12.80
N CYS A 14 2.70 -6.36 11.60
CA CYS A 14 1.71 -5.30 11.41
C CYS A 14 0.88 -5.56 10.16
N ILE A 15 -0.40 -5.17 10.22
CA ILE A 15 -1.35 -5.27 9.12
C ILE A 15 -1.79 -3.87 8.74
N GLY A 16 -1.37 -3.43 7.54
CA GLY A 16 -1.75 -2.17 6.93
C GLY A 16 -2.82 -2.36 5.85
N ILE A 17 -3.76 -1.43 5.75
CA ILE A 17 -4.79 -1.38 4.72
C ILE A 17 -4.52 -0.20 3.79
N LYS A 18 -4.45 -0.51 2.49
CA LYS A 18 -4.54 0.46 1.38
C LYS A 18 -5.84 0.20 0.63
N ASN A 19 -6.74 1.17 0.63
CA ASN A 19 -7.90 1.18 -0.25
C ASN A 19 -7.45 1.64 -1.63
N VAL A 20 -7.87 0.88 -2.64
CA VAL A 20 -7.53 1.15 -4.05
C VAL A 20 -8.77 1.60 -4.79
N THR A 21 -8.67 2.68 -5.56
CA THR A 21 -9.78 3.18 -6.38
C THR A 21 -9.32 3.38 -7.83
N ALA A 22 -10.19 3.11 -8.80
CA ALA A 22 -9.88 3.32 -10.22
C ALA A 22 -9.55 4.79 -10.58
N ASN A 23 -9.86 5.75 -9.71
CA ASN A 23 -9.58 7.18 -9.92
C ASN A 23 -8.13 7.58 -9.54
N GLU A 24 -7.31 6.66 -9.06
CA GLU A 24 -5.92 6.99 -8.71
C GLU A 24 -5.06 7.29 -9.96
N PRO A 25 -4.15 8.26 -9.90
CA PRO A 25 -3.50 8.84 -11.08
C PRO A 25 -2.64 7.84 -11.87
N HIS A 26 -2.07 6.84 -11.20
CA HIS A 26 -1.27 5.81 -11.88
C HIS A 26 -2.12 4.92 -12.80
N PHE A 27 -3.43 4.77 -12.56
CA PHE A 27 -4.30 4.00 -13.45
C PHE A 27 -4.56 4.67 -14.80
N LEU A 28 -4.24 5.96 -14.96
CA LEU A 28 -4.32 6.66 -16.25
C LEU A 28 -3.27 6.16 -17.26
N GLY A 29 -2.14 5.62 -16.77
CA GLY A 29 -0.99 5.24 -17.59
C GLY A 29 -0.38 3.88 -17.27
N HIS A 30 -0.85 3.18 -16.24
CA HIS A 30 -0.33 1.88 -15.82
C HIS A 30 -1.49 0.88 -15.74
N PHE A 31 -1.92 0.27 -16.84
CA PHE A 31 -1.50 0.51 -18.23
C PHE A 31 -2.68 1.06 -19.05
N PRO A 32 -2.44 1.80 -20.16
CA PRO A 32 -3.54 2.32 -20.97
C PRO A 32 -4.45 1.20 -21.46
N GLY A 33 -5.75 1.29 -21.17
CA GLY A 33 -6.74 0.26 -21.51
C GLY A 33 -6.68 -1.01 -20.65
N ASN A 34 -5.72 -1.13 -19.73
CA ASN A 34 -5.60 -2.24 -18.79
C ASN A 34 -4.99 -1.73 -17.45
N PRO A 35 -5.78 -1.03 -16.61
CA PRO A 35 -5.28 -0.45 -15.37
C PRO A 35 -4.88 -1.54 -14.36
N VAL A 36 -3.66 -1.44 -13.84
CA VAL A 36 -3.05 -2.40 -12.90
C VAL A 36 -2.29 -1.61 -11.83
N MET A 37 -2.42 -2.01 -10.56
CA MET A 37 -1.70 -1.35 -9.47
C MET A 37 -0.19 -1.56 -9.67
N PRO A 38 0.65 -0.50 -9.71
CA PRO A 38 2.07 -0.70 -9.90
C PRO A 38 2.68 -1.47 -8.73
N GLY A 39 3.43 -2.54 -9.03
CA GLY A 39 4.01 -3.39 -7.99
C GLY A 39 4.91 -2.63 -7.00
N VAL A 40 5.64 -1.63 -7.48
CA VAL A 40 6.48 -0.75 -6.63
C VAL A 40 5.68 0.00 -5.57
N LEU A 41 4.42 0.34 -5.85
CA LEU A 41 3.53 1.01 -4.91
C LEU A 41 3.00 0.03 -3.84
N ILE A 42 2.89 -1.25 -4.17
CA ILE A 42 2.58 -2.32 -3.20
C ILE A 42 3.78 -2.52 -2.27
N ILE A 43 5.01 -2.58 -2.82
CA ILE A 43 6.23 -2.67 -2.01
C ILE A 43 6.37 -1.46 -1.08
N GLU A 44 6.13 -0.24 -1.59
CA GLU A 44 6.13 0.98 -0.78
C GLU A 44 5.10 0.93 0.36
N GLY A 45 3.90 0.40 0.08
CA GLY A 45 2.89 0.18 1.11
C GLY A 45 3.35 -0.78 2.21
N MET A 46 4.02 -1.88 1.84
CA MET A 46 4.62 -2.81 2.80
C MET A 46 5.75 -2.15 3.60
N ALA A 47 6.62 -1.37 2.95
CA ALA A 47 7.69 -0.65 3.62
C ALA A 47 7.16 0.37 4.64
N GLN A 48 6.12 1.13 4.29
CA GLN A 48 5.44 2.04 5.23
C GLN A 48 4.77 1.28 6.37
N THR A 49 4.14 0.13 6.09
CA THR A 49 3.51 -0.73 7.12
C THR A 49 4.56 -1.24 8.12
N ALA A 50 5.72 -1.68 7.62
CA ALA A 50 6.85 -2.09 8.46
C ALA A 50 7.44 -0.91 9.24
N GLY A 51 7.51 0.29 8.64
CA GLY A 51 7.99 1.49 9.33
C GLY A 51 7.14 1.90 10.54
N VAL A 52 5.85 1.53 10.57
CA VAL A 52 4.98 1.75 11.74
C VAL A 52 5.36 0.84 12.92
N VAL A 53 5.95 -0.33 12.65
CA VAL A 53 6.35 -1.33 13.65
C VAL A 53 7.62 -0.93 14.39
N CYS A 54 8.55 -0.25 13.72
CA CYS A 54 9.85 0.12 14.27
C CYS A 54 9.76 1.29 15.28
N VAL A 55 9.31 1.03 16.52
CA VAL A 55 9.30 2.01 17.64
C VAL A 55 10.29 1.64 18.71
#